data_AF-A0A519KNH8-F1
#
_entry.id   AF-A0A519KNH8-F1
#
_cell.length_a   1.000
_cell.length_b   1.000
_cell.length_c   1.000
_cell.angle_alpha   90.00
_cell.angle_beta   90.00
_cell.angle_gamma   90.00
#
_symmetry.space_group_name_H-M   'P 1'
#
loop_
_entity.id
_entity.type
_entity.pdbx_description
1 polymer ?
#
loop_
_entity_poly.entity_id
_entity_poly.type
_entity_poly.pdbx_seq_one_letter_code
_entity_poly.pdbx_strand_id
1 'polypeptide(L)'
;MPPVDVEAVLSDLAASKGGGGNWRTSIVDLLKLLDLDSSLEARKDLAEELNVHAGPHGSAEQNIALSKAVWQKLAENGGQVPASLKD
;
A
#
# COMPACT_ATOMS: atom_id res chain seq x y z
N MET A 1 16.58 -16.84 -3.92
CA MET A 1 15.75 -16.13 -4.91
C MET A 1 16.18 -14.67 -4.90
N PRO A 2 16.33 -14.01 -6.06
CA PRO A 2 16.55 -12.56 -6.08
C PRO A 2 15.35 -11.85 -5.39
N PRO A 3 15.57 -10.70 -4.76
CA PRO A 3 14.48 -9.93 -4.15
C PRO A 3 13.44 -9.59 -5.22
N VAL A 4 12.16 -9.71 -4.87
CA VAL A 4 11.07 -9.39 -5.80
C VAL A 4 10.95 -7.87 -5.85
N ASP A 5 11.11 -7.26 -7.02
CA ASP A 5 10.92 -5.81 -7.17
C ASP A 5 9.43 -5.49 -7.14
N VAL A 6 8.94 -5.08 -5.97
CA VAL A 6 7.50 -4.87 -5.72
C VAL A 6 7.00 -3.69 -6.55
N GLU A 7 7.81 -2.65 -6.72
CA GLU A 7 7.43 -1.50 -7.55
C GLU A 7 7.25 -1.91 -9.01
N ALA A 8 8.16 -2.72 -9.55
CA ALA A 8 8.05 -3.22 -10.91
C ALA A 8 6.79 -4.09 -11.09
N VAL A 9 6.51 -5.00 -10.15
CA VAL A 9 5.30 -5.86 -10.19
C VAL A 9 4.03 -5.04 -10.15
N LEU A 10 3.92 -4.06 -9.24
CA LEU A 10 2.73 -3.21 -9.14
C LEU A 10 2.59 -2.25 -10.32
N SER A 11 3.71 -1.79 -10.89
CA SER A 11 3.69 -0.95 -12.10
C SER A 11 3.20 -1.74 -13.32
N ASP A 12 3.64 -2.98 -13.49
CA ASP A 12 3.19 -3.88 -14.55
C ASP A 12 1.71 -4.24 -14.39
N LEU A 13 1.27 -4.52 -13.16
CA LEU A 13 -0.13 -4.76 -12.84
C LEU A 13 -1.00 -3.53 -13.16
N ALA A 14 -0.53 -2.33 -12.81
CA ALA A 14 -1.23 -1.09 -13.10
C ALA A 14 -1.32 -0.84 -14.61
N ALA A 15 -0.25 -1.10 -15.36
CA ALA A 15 -0.26 -1.01 -16.82
C ALA A 15 -1.26 -2.00 -17.43
N SER A 16 -1.26 -3.25 -16.95
CA SER A 16 -2.16 -4.31 -17.41
C SER A 16 -3.64 -4.02 -17.13
N LYS A 17 -3.95 -3.31 -16.04
CA LYS A 17 -5.32 -2.89 -15.67
C LYS A 17 -5.78 -1.59 -16.36
N GLY A 18 -4.96 -1.01 -17.25
CA GLY A 18 -5.28 0.24 -17.93
C GLY A 18 -5.14 1.48 -17.04
N GLY A 19 -4.36 1.37 -15.97
CA GLY A 19 -4.16 2.40 -14.94
C GLY A 19 -4.24 1.80 -13.53
N GLY A 20 -3.61 2.47 -12.56
CA GLY A 20 -3.61 2.05 -11.14
C GLY A 20 -3.87 3.19 -10.16
N GLY A 21 -4.39 4.33 -10.63
CA GLY A 21 -4.54 5.53 -9.82
C GLY A 21 -3.21 5.99 -9.21
N ASN A 22 -3.27 6.55 -8.00
CA ASN A 22 -2.09 7.00 -7.26
C ASN A 22 -1.62 5.96 -6.23
N TRP A 23 -1.57 4.67 -6.60
CA TRP A 23 -1.24 3.56 -5.68
C TRP A 23 0.07 3.74 -4.89
N ARG A 24 1.01 4.55 -5.39
CA ARG A 24 2.25 4.91 -4.70
C ARG A 24 2.01 5.68 -3.40
N THR A 25 0.98 6.52 -3.36
CA THR A 25 0.69 7.44 -2.24
C THR A 25 -0.70 7.25 -1.63
N SER A 26 -1.56 6.47 -2.26
CA SER A 26 -2.95 6.27 -1.88
C SER A 26 -3.21 4.80 -1.59
N ILE A 27 -3.39 4.46 -0.31
CA ILE A 27 -3.77 3.10 0.14
C ILE A 27 -5.05 2.61 -0.57
N VAL A 28 -5.99 3.50 -0.86
CA VAL A 28 -7.24 3.15 -1.53
C VAL A 28 -6.97 2.67 -2.96
N ASP A 29 -6.10 3.38 -3.70
CA ASP A 29 -5.75 2.99 -5.06
C ASP A 29 -4.87 1.74 -5.07
N LEU A 30 -3.99 1.57 -4.08
CA LEU A 30 -3.20 0.36 -3.92
C LEU A 30 -4.08 -0.87 -3.68
N LEU A 31 -5.04 -0.79 -2.76
CA LEU A 31 -5.97 -1.88 -2.49
C LEU A 31 -6.80 -2.22 -3.74
N LYS A 32 -7.31 -1.22 -4.45
CA LYS A 32 -8.03 -1.43 -5.72
C LYS A 32 -7.16 -2.07 -6.79
N LEU A 33 -5.90 -1.66 -6.91
CA LEU A 33 -4.96 -2.21 -7.87
C LEU A 33 -4.75 -3.72 -7.63
N LEU A 34 -4.74 -4.12 -6.36
CA LEU A 34 -4.63 -5.51 -5.90
C LEU A 34 -5.97 -6.27 -5.89
N ASP A 35 -7.07 -5.67 -6.38
CA ASP A 35 -8.44 -6.19 -6.27
C ASP A 35 -8.88 -6.51 -4.83
N LEU A 36 -8.35 -5.76 -3.86
CA LEU A 36 -8.70 -5.86 -2.44
C LEU A 36 -9.78 -4.85 -2.06
N ASP A 37 -10.49 -5.14 -0.97
CA ASP A 37 -11.49 -4.22 -0.42
C ASP A 37 -10.83 -2.92 0.07
N SER A 38 -11.29 -1.79 -0.46
CA SER A 38 -10.74 -0.45 -0.16
C SER A 38 -11.67 0.38 0.74
N SER A 39 -12.66 -0.27 1.34
CA SER A 39 -13.63 0.39 2.24
C SER A 39 -12.94 0.99 3.46
N LEU A 40 -13.69 1.79 4.20
CA LEU A 40 -13.20 2.31 5.48
C LEU A 40 -12.95 1.18 6.48
N GLU A 41 -13.80 0.15 6.50
CA GLU A 41 -13.68 -0.97 7.42
C GLU A 41 -12.43 -1.79 7.15
N ALA A 42 -12.17 -2.18 5.90
CA ALA A 42 -10.95 -2.91 5.54
C ALA A 42 -9.68 -2.13 5.87
N ARG A 43 -9.67 -0.80 5.68
CA ARG A 43 -8.53 0.03 6.08
C ARG A 43 -8.35 0.12 7.59
N LYS A 44 -9.43 0.04 8.38
CA LYS A 44 -9.35 0.00 9.84
C LYS A 44 -8.76 -1.32 10.30
N ASP A 45 -9.26 -2.44 9.81
CA ASP A 45 -8.69 -3.77 10.11
C ASP A 45 -7.20 -3.82 9.74
N LEU A 46 -6.84 -3.39 8.53
CA LEU A 46 -5.45 -3.37 8.09
C LEU A 46 -4.57 -2.46 8.96
N ALA A 47 -5.11 -1.32 9.42
CA ALA A 47 -4.40 -0.43 10.33
C ALA A 47 -4.16 -1.10 11.69
N GLU A 48 -5.13 -1.83 12.23
CA GLU A 48 -4.96 -2.58 13.48
C GLU A 48 -3.94 -3.73 13.31
N GLU A 49 -4.01 -4.49 12.22
CA GLU A 49 -3.05 -5.57 11.92
C GLU A 49 -1.60 -5.05 11.80
N LEU A 50 -1.44 -3.87 11.19
CA LEU A 50 -0.15 -3.21 11.02
C LEU A 50 0.23 -2.29 12.18
N ASN A 51 -0.57 -2.24 13.25
CA ASN A 51 -0.35 -1.41 14.44
C ASN A 51 -0.19 0.10 14.11
N VAL A 52 -1.00 0.60 13.18
CA VAL A 52 -1.01 2.00 12.72
C VAL A 52 -2.06 2.81 13.48
N HIS A 53 -1.60 3.59 14.46
CA HIS A 53 -2.45 4.43 15.32
C HIS A 53 -2.30 5.94 15.02
N ALA A 54 -2.27 6.31 13.74
CA ALA A 54 -2.14 7.71 13.32
C ALA A 54 -3.50 8.33 12.97
N GLY A 55 -3.87 9.40 13.65
CA GLY A 55 -5.09 10.16 13.40
C GLY A 55 -6.42 9.36 13.55
N PRO A 56 -7.56 10.02 13.31
CA PRO A 56 -8.86 9.35 13.29
C PRO A 56 -9.00 8.40 12.08
N HIS A 57 -9.79 7.34 12.24
CA HIS A 57 -10.03 6.38 11.17
C HIS A 57 -10.57 7.03 9.88
N GLY A 58 -9.94 6.71 8.75
CA GLY A 58 -10.27 7.25 7.42
C GLY A 58 -9.66 8.61 7.11
N SER A 59 -9.02 9.26 8.09
CA SER A 59 -8.37 10.56 7.89
C SER A 59 -7.21 10.48 6.91
N ALA A 60 -6.86 11.60 6.29
CA ALA A 60 -5.68 11.70 5.43
C ALA A 60 -4.41 11.24 6.16
N GLU A 61 -4.24 11.65 7.42
CA GLU A 61 -3.11 11.25 8.27
C GLU A 61 -3.02 9.72 8.43
N GLN A 62 -4.14 9.07 8.77
CA GLN A 62 -4.19 7.61 8.91
C GLN A 62 -3.86 6.92 7.58
N ASN A 63 -4.44 7.38 6.47
CA ASN A 63 -4.23 6.76 5.16
C ASN A 63 -2.76 6.86 4.71
N ILE A 64 -2.10 7.99 4.98
CA ILE A 64 -0.67 8.17 4.68
C ILE A 64 0.18 7.22 5.53
N ALA A 65 -0.05 7.18 6.85
CA ALA A 65 0.69 6.29 7.75
C ALA A 65 0.47 4.81 7.39
N LEU A 66 -0.77 4.45 7.06
CA LEU A 66 -1.14 3.09 6.65
C LEU A 66 -0.45 2.70 5.33
N SER A 67 -0.42 3.60 4.35
CA SER A 67 0.26 3.36 3.07
C SER A 67 1.75 3.04 3.30
N LYS A 68 2.42 3.81 4.16
CA LYS A 68 3.84 3.59 4.51
C LYS A 68 4.05 2.26 5.23
N ALA A 69 3.18 1.91 6.18
CA ALA A 69 3.26 0.64 6.90
C ALA A 69 3.11 -0.57 5.95
N VAL A 70 2.21 -0.48 4.97
CA VAL A 70 2.07 -1.52 3.93
C VAL A 70 3.34 -1.65 3.11
N TRP A 71 3.95 -0.53 2.69
CA TRP A 71 5.23 -0.56 1.96
C TRP A 71 6.36 -1.18 2.76
N GLN A 72 6.45 -0.86 4.06
CA GLN A 72 7.41 -1.49 4.96
C GLN A 72 7.17 -3.00 5.06
N LYS A 73 5.92 -3.43 5.23
CA LYS A 73 5.57 -4.85 5.34
C LYS A 73 5.90 -5.63 4.08
N LEU A 74 5.65 -5.05 2.90
CA LEU A 74 6.02 -5.65 1.61
C LEU A 74 7.54 -5.76 1.48
N ALA A 75 8.29 -4.77 1.95
CA ALA A 75 9.75 -4.83 1.95
C ALA A 75 10.30 -5.94 2.88
N GLU A 76 9.69 -6.12 4.05
CA GLU A 76 10.08 -7.16 5.01
C GLU A 76 9.85 -8.58 4.49
N ASN A 77 8.83 -8.80 3.64
CA ASN A 77 8.50 -10.11 3.07
C ASN A 77 9.30 -10.47 1.80
N GLY A 78 10.46 -9.85 1.59
CA GLY A 78 11.36 -10.14 0.47
C GLY A 78 11.18 -9.25 -0.76
N GLY A 79 10.42 -8.16 -0.60
CA GLY A 79 10.24 -7.14 -1.61
C GLY A 79 11.36 -6.10 -1.63
N GLN A 80 11.92 -5.81 -2.79
CA GLN A 80 12.66 -4.57 -2.99
C GLN A 80 11.65 -3.44 -3.21
N VAL A 81 11.59 -2.52 -2.24
CA VAL A 81 10.74 -1.32 -2.30
C VAL A 81 11.67 -0.09 -2.31
N PRO A 82 11.56 0.82 -3.29
CA PRO A 82 12.38 2.02 -3.35
C PRO A 82 12.15 2.92 -2.13
N ALA A 83 13.20 3.63 -1.71
CA ALA A 83 13.16 4.51 -0.54
C ALA A 83 12.07 5.58 -0.67
N SER A 84 11.81 6.06 -1.89
CA SER A 84 10.77 7.05 -2.19
C SER A 84 9.34 6.61 -1.87
N LEU A 85 9.09 5.29 -1.70
CA LEU A 85 7.79 4.74 -1.29
C LEU A 85 7.72 4.46 0.22
N LYS A 86 8.87 4.49 0.91
CA LYS A 86 8.97 4.27 2.36
C LYS A 86 8.88 5.57 3.17
N ASP A 87 9.04 6.72 2.51
CA ASP A 87 9.16 8.06 3.12
C ASP A 87 7.82 8.76 3.36
#